data_AF-A0A523SHN7-F1
#
_entry.id   AF-A0A523SHN7-F1
#
_cell.length_a   1.000
_cell.length_b   1.000
_cell.length_c   1.000
_cell.angle_alpha   90.00
_cell.angle_beta   90.00
_cell.angle_gamma   90.00
#
_symmetry.space_group_name_H-M   'P 1'
#
loop_
_entity.id
_entity.type
_entity.pdbx_description
1 polymer ?
#
loop_
_entity_poly.entity_id
_entity_poly.type
_entity_poly.pdbx_seq_one_letter_code
_entity_poly.pdbx_strand_id
1 'polypeptide(L)'
;MPEEAFRKIFFEIPNGWVIYILAVLSVAYLIYSFYRRSRLWKLGQKDDTFSNLGKKTKAFIYSATIDGIIHRKIFTHPYPGIIHALIFYGALLLLLGTAMDVISHYIVEFLTGNAYLAISFLADLGGVMIIIGVVLAAI
;
A
#
# COMPACT_ATOMS: atom_id res chain seq x y z
N MET A 1 19.98 32.52 -4.37
CA MET A 1 18.62 31.98 -4.55
C MET A 1 18.47 30.91 -3.47
N PRO A 2 17.41 30.87 -2.66
CA PRO A 2 17.31 29.83 -1.64
C PRO A 2 17.42 28.48 -2.35
N GLU A 3 18.31 27.61 -1.87
CA GLU A 3 18.42 26.24 -2.37
C GLU A 3 17.14 25.52 -1.97
N GLU A 4 16.13 25.55 -2.84
CA GLU A 4 14.91 24.82 -2.61
C GLU A 4 15.23 23.33 -2.61
N ALA A 5 14.93 22.65 -1.50
CA ALA A 5 15.18 21.22 -1.37
C ALA A 5 14.37 20.46 -2.43
N PHE A 6 15.06 19.81 -3.37
CA PHE A 6 14.45 18.97 -4.38
C PHE A 6 15.30 17.71 -4.57
N ARG A 7 14.65 16.60 -4.92
CA ARG A 7 15.34 15.34 -5.21
C ARG A 7 15.68 15.26 -6.69
N LYS A 8 16.94 14.98 -7.01
CA LYS A 8 17.33 14.58 -8.37
C LYS A 8 16.69 13.22 -8.70
N ILE A 9 15.85 13.21 -9.73
CA ILE A 9 15.11 12.01 -10.13
C ILE A 9 16.02 11.17 -11.04
N PHE A 10 16.08 9.86 -10.79
CA PHE A 10 16.80 8.86 -11.58
C PHE A 10 18.33 8.96 -11.68
N PHE A 11 19.02 9.88 -10.96
CA PHE A 11 20.50 9.91 -10.84
C PHE A 11 21.26 9.56 -12.15
N GLU A 12 20.81 10.09 -13.29
CA GLU A 12 21.37 9.84 -14.63
C GLU A 12 21.68 8.36 -14.95
N ILE A 13 20.81 7.42 -14.55
CA ILE A 13 21.02 5.99 -14.80
C ILE A 13 21.06 5.71 -16.32
N PRO A 14 22.19 5.22 -16.88
CA PRO A 14 22.20 4.75 -18.25
C PRO A 14 21.27 3.53 -18.37
N ASN A 15 20.39 3.53 -19.38
CA ASN A 15 19.37 2.50 -19.64
C ASN A 15 18.16 2.44 -18.68
N GLY A 16 17.70 3.58 -18.16
CA GLY A 16 16.45 3.65 -17.37
C GLY A 16 15.19 3.06 -18.05
N TRP A 17 15.21 2.90 -19.37
CA TRP A 17 14.12 2.28 -20.15
C TRP A 17 13.80 0.83 -19.74
N VAL A 18 14.77 0.09 -19.20
CA VAL A 18 14.58 -1.28 -18.71
C VAL A 18 13.59 -1.34 -17.55
N ILE A 19 13.57 -0.32 -16.68
CA ILE A 19 12.66 -0.24 -15.54
C ILE A 19 11.21 -0.17 -16.02
N TYR A 20 10.93 0.56 -17.10
CA TYR A 20 9.59 0.65 -17.66
C TYR A 20 9.12 -0.69 -18.25
N ILE A 21 10.00 -1.46 -18.89
CA ILE A 21 9.67 -2.81 -19.37
C ILE A 21 9.33 -3.73 -18.20
N LEU A 22 10.16 -3.75 -17.15
CA LEU A 22 9.91 -4.53 -15.95
C LEU A 22 8.62 -4.11 -15.23
N ALA A 23 8.31 -2.81 -15.21
CA ALA A 23 7.07 -2.30 -14.64
C ALA A 23 5.85 -2.81 -15.41
N VAL A 24 5.87 -2.77 -16.74
CA VAL A 24 4.78 -3.30 -17.59
C VAL A 24 4.57 -4.79 -17.36
N LEU A 25 5.66 -5.58 -17.32
CA LEU A 25 5.59 -7.01 -17.04
C LEU A 25 5.03 -7.29 -15.64
N SER A 26 5.46 -6.53 -14.63
CA SER A 26 4.98 -6.65 -13.26
C SER A 26 3.48 -6.36 -13.17
N VAL A 27 3.01 -5.27 -13.79
CA VAL A 27 1.58 -4.91 -13.84
C VAL A 27 0.78 -5.99 -14.57
N ALA A 28 1.25 -6.48 -15.71
CA ALA A 28 0.59 -7.54 -16.46
C ALA A 28 0.46 -8.83 -15.64
N TYR A 29 1.52 -9.22 -14.92
CA TYR A 29 1.50 -10.37 -14.03
C TYR A 29 0.55 -10.18 -12.85
N LEU A 30 0.48 -8.96 -12.30
CA LEU A 30 -0.41 -8.59 -11.20
C LEU A 30 -1.87 -8.70 -11.64
N ILE A 31 -2.22 -8.17 -12.81
CA ILE A 31 -3.55 -8.29 -13.43
C ILE A 31 -3.89 -9.76 -13.68
N TYR A 32 -2.97 -10.53 -14.26
CA TYR A 32 -3.16 -11.96 -14.50
C TYR A 32 -3.41 -12.74 -13.20
N SER A 33 -2.64 -12.44 -12.15
CA SER A 33 -2.77 -13.06 -10.83
C SER A 33 -4.12 -12.75 -10.20
N PHE A 34 -4.57 -11.49 -10.26
CA PHE A 34 -5.90 -11.09 -9.82
C PHE A 34 -7.01 -11.78 -10.63
N TYR A 35 -6.87 -11.86 -11.95
CA TYR A 35 -7.83 -12.54 -12.82
C TYR A 35 -7.94 -14.03 -12.48
N ARG A 36 -6.80 -14.72 -12.33
CA ARG A 36 -6.75 -16.13 -11.93
C ARG A 36 -7.38 -16.34 -10.56
N ARG A 37 -7.07 -15.50 -9.58
CA ARG A 37 -7.62 -15.58 -8.23
C ARG A 37 -9.11 -15.29 -8.20
N SER A 38 -9.57 -14.31 -8.97
CA SER A 38 -10.99 -13.99 -9.16
C SER A 38 -11.75 -15.16 -9.78
N ARG A 39 -11.13 -15.88 -10.73
CA ARG A 39 -11.72 -17.09 -11.32
C ARG A 39 -11.83 -18.22 -10.30
N LEU A 40 -10.83 -18.41 -9.44
CA LEU A 40 -10.87 -19.37 -8.34
C LEU A 40 -11.94 -19.02 -7.29
N TRP A 41 -12.13 -17.75 -6.97
CA TRP A 41 -13.20 -17.32 -6.06
C TRP A 41 -14.60 -17.57 -6.63
N LYS A 42 -14.73 -17.52 -7.96
CA LYS A 42 -15.98 -17.87 -8.68
C LYS A 42 -16.21 -19.38 -8.83
N LEU A 43 -15.21 -20.21 -8.51
CA LEU A 43 -15.33 -21.68 -8.51
C LEU A 43 -15.86 -22.26 -7.19
N GLY A 44 -16.04 -21.44 -6.15
CA GLY A 44 -16.79 -21.84 -4.96
C GLY A 44 -18.21 -22.26 -5.34
N GLN A 45 -18.72 -23.33 -4.72
CA GLN A 45 -20.05 -23.91 -4.99
C GLN A 45 -21.12 -22.83 -5.15
N LYS A 46 -22.02 -23.02 -6.12
CA LYS A 46 -23.30 -22.32 -6.17
C LYS A 46 -24.10 -22.74 -4.95
N ASP A 47 -23.90 -22.03 -3.85
CA ASP A 47 -24.93 -21.91 -2.85
C ASP A 47 -26.09 -21.14 -3.50
N ASP A 48 -27.33 -21.64 -3.37
CA ASP A 48 -28.57 -21.02 -3.85
C ASP A 48 -28.91 -19.71 -3.09
N THR A 49 -27.92 -18.84 -2.86
CA THR A 49 -28.03 -17.65 -2.02
C THR A 49 -28.09 -16.35 -2.82
N PHE A 50 -28.65 -16.35 -4.03
CA PHE A 50 -28.95 -15.12 -4.75
C PHE A 50 -30.07 -14.28 -4.09
N SER A 51 -30.78 -14.83 -3.09
CA SER A 51 -31.89 -14.13 -2.41
C SER A 51 -31.46 -13.01 -1.45
N ASN A 52 -30.18 -12.91 -1.07
CA ASN A 52 -29.72 -11.96 -0.05
C ASN A 52 -28.32 -11.37 -0.30
N LEU A 53 -27.92 -11.19 -1.58
CA LEU A 53 -26.62 -10.62 -1.94
C LEU A 53 -26.36 -9.28 -1.24
N GLY A 54 -27.34 -8.38 -1.20
CA GLY A 54 -27.18 -7.05 -0.58
C GLY A 54 -26.95 -7.07 0.94
N LYS A 55 -27.50 -8.06 1.66
CA LYS A 55 -27.27 -8.21 3.11
C LYS A 55 -25.92 -8.87 3.38
N LYS A 56 -25.52 -9.86 2.57
CA LYS A 56 -24.22 -10.53 2.68
C LYS A 56 -23.06 -9.62 2.26
N THR A 57 -23.22 -8.78 1.23
CA THR A 57 -22.19 -7.78 0.86
C THR A 57 -22.10 -6.68 1.89
N LYS A 58 -23.20 -6.19 2.47
CA LYS A 58 -23.13 -5.28 3.62
C LYS A 58 -22.46 -5.92 4.83
N ALA A 59 -22.77 -7.17 5.15
CA ALA A 59 -22.13 -7.89 6.25
C ALA A 59 -20.64 -8.16 5.97
N PHE A 60 -20.27 -8.46 4.72
CA PHE A 60 -18.88 -8.64 4.30
C PHE A 60 -18.11 -7.32 4.25
N ILE A 61 -18.71 -6.24 3.80
CA ILE A 61 -18.10 -4.90 3.84
C ILE A 61 -17.99 -4.44 5.29
N TYR A 62 -19.00 -4.63 6.12
CA TYR A 62 -18.98 -4.27 7.53
C TYR A 62 -17.94 -5.09 8.30
N SER A 63 -17.87 -6.41 8.09
CA SER A 63 -16.83 -7.27 8.70
C SER A 63 -15.45 -7.04 8.08
N ALA A 64 -15.28 -6.86 6.78
CA ALA A 64 -13.97 -6.56 6.18
C ALA A 64 -13.47 -5.16 6.55
N THR A 65 -14.35 -4.19 6.73
CA THR A 65 -14.00 -2.84 7.19
C THR A 65 -13.67 -2.88 8.68
N ILE A 66 -14.49 -3.53 9.52
CA ILE A 66 -14.24 -3.56 10.97
C ILE A 66 -13.12 -4.55 11.34
N ASP A 67 -13.02 -5.70 10.71
CA ASP A 67 -11.96 -6.66 11.01
C ASP A 67 -10.68 -6.36 10.22
N GLY A 68 -10.77 -5.72 9.05
CA GLY A 68 -9.60 -5.35 8.25
C GLY A 68 -9.01 -3.98 8.58
N ILE A 69 -9.83 -2.98 8.94
CA ILE A 69 -9.35 -1.64 9.31
C ILE A 69 -9.31 -1.48 10.83
N ILE A 70 -10.33 -1.94 11.56
CA ILE A 70 -10.38 -1.79 13.03
C ILE A 70 -9.70 -2.98 13.73
N HIS A 71 -9.39 -4.06 12.99
CA HIS A 71 -8.63 -5.21 13.50
C HIS A 71 -9.14 -5.64 14.89
N ARG A 72 -10.42 -5.95 15.04
CA ARG A 72 -11.05 -6.22 16.35
C ARG A 72 -10.34 -7.30 17.20
N LYS A 73 -9.58 -8.21 16.56
CA LYS A 73 -8.69 -9.19 17.22
C LYS A 73 -7.40 -8.62 17.83
N ILE A 74 -7.05 -7.36 17.57
CA ILE A 74 -5.95 -6.62 18.20
C ILE A 74 -6.21 -6.40 19.70
N PHE A 75 -7.47 -6.21 20.08
CA PHE A 75 -7.82 -5.99 21.48
C PHE A 75 -7.81 -7.27 22.32
N THR A 76 -7.83 -8.45 21.70
CA THR A 76 -7.69 -9.72 22.43
C THR A 76 -6.24 -10.06 22.77
N HIS A 77 -5.27 -9.63 21.95
CA HIS A 77 -3.83 -9.76 22.23
C HIS A 77 -3.10 -8.51 21.74
N PRO A 78 -2.62 -7.62 22.64
CA PRO A 78 -2.05 -6.33 22.25
C PRO A 78 -0.75 -6.46 21.44
N TYR A 79 0.03 -7.54 21.65
CA TYR A 79 1.33 -7.73 21.00
C TYR A 79 1.21 -7.95 19.47
N PRO A 80 0.44 -8.94 18.95
CA PRO A 80 0.19 -9.08 17.51
C PRO A 80 -0.42 -7.83 16.85
N GLY A 81 -1.15 -7.04 17.62
CA GLY A 81 -1.82 -5.86 17.09
C GLY A 81 -0.96 -4.64 16.92
N ILE A 82 -0.03 -4.39 17.84
CA ILE A 82 1.00 -3.36 17.66
C ILE A 82 1.85 -3.68 16.43
N ILE A 83 2.21 -4.96 16.25
CA ILE A 83 2.96 -5.44 15.08
C ILE A 83 2.20 -5.14 13.78
N HIS A 84 0.93 -5.55 13.69
CA HIS A 84 0.12 -5.29 12.50
C HIS A 84 -0.09 -3.80 12.24
N ALA A 85 -0.33 -3.01 13.28
CA ALA A 85 -0.51 -1.57 13.14
C ALA A 85 0.78 -0.91 12.60
N LEU A 86 1.95 -1.25 13.16
CA LEU A 86 3.24 -0.73 12.70
C LEU A 86 3.50 -1.04 11.22
N ILE A 87 3.29 -2.30 10.82
CA ILE A 87 3.49 -2.72 9.44
C ILE A 87 2.46 -2.06 8.51
N PHE A 88 1.18 -2.06 8.89
CA PHE A 88 0.11 -1.52 8.05
C PHE A 88 0.22 0.00 7.87
N TYR A 89 0.33 0.76 8.95
CA TYR A 89 0.44 2.21 8.87
C TYR A 89 1.79 2.65 8.31
N GLY A 90 2.88 1.93 8.60
CA GLY A 90 4.17 2.19 7.98
C GLY A 90 4.14 1.96 6.46
N ALA A 91 3.55 0.86 6.01
CA ALA A 91 3.36 0.58 4.58
C ALA A 91 2.44 1.61 3.92
N LEU A 92 1.39 2.06 4.61
CA LEU A 92 0.49 3.09 4.13
C LEU A 92 1.22 4.43 3.94
N LEU A 93 2.06 4.84 4.89
CA LEU A 93 2.87 6.07 4.77
C LEU A 93 3.83 5.99 3.58
N LEU A 94 4.54 4.88 3.40
CA LEU A 94 5.43 4.68 2.24
C LEU A 94 4.67 4.68 0.92
N LEU A 95 3.50 4.05 0.88
CA LEU A 95 2.65 4.03 -0.32
C LEU A 95 2.16 5.43 -0.68
N LEU A 96 1.71 6.22 0.31
CA LEU A 96 1.28 7.60 0.11
C LEU A 96 2.44 8.50 -0.32
N GLY A 97 3.62 8.34 0.30
CA GLY A 97 4.84 9.06 -0.11
C GLY A 97 5.22 8.76 -1.56
N THR A 98 5.19 7.49 -1.96
CA THR A 98 5.44 7.07 -3.34
C THR A 98 4.39 7.62 -4.30
N ALA A 99 3.10 7.58 -3.93
CA ALA A 99 2.03 8.13 -4.75
C ALA A 99 2.20 9.65 -4.96
N MET A 100 2.56 10.38 -3.90
CA MET A 100 2.85 11.81 -3.99
C MET A 100 4.06 12.09 -4.91
N ASP A 101 5.15 11.32 -4.79
CA ASP A 101 6.35 11.42 -5.64
C ASP A 101 5.99 11.22 -7.14
N VAL A 102 5.20 10.18 -7.44
CA VAL A 102 4.74 9.88 -8.81
C VAL A 102 3.82 10.98 -9.35
N ILE A 103 2.85 11.43 -8.57
CA ILE A 103 1.96 12.53 -8.98
C ILE A 103 2.77 13.80 -9.23
N SER A 104 3.74 14.09 -8.36
CA SER A 104 4.58 15.28 -8.50
C SER A 104 5.46 15.23 -9.75
N HIS A 105 5.94 14.04 -10.12
CA HIS A 105 6.83 13.90 -11.26
C HIS A 105 6.09 13.91 -12.60
N TYR A 106 4.92 13.26 -12.69
CA TYR A 106 4.23 13.04 -13.97
C TYR A 106 3.04 13.97 -14.22
N ILE A 107 2.48 14.62 -13.19
CA ILE A 107 1.24 15.39 -13.32
C ILE A 107 1.45 16.88 -13.03
N VAL A 108 1.89 17.22 -11.81
CA VAL A 108 2.11 18.61 -11.37
C VAL A 108 3.30 18.65 -10.44
N GLU A 109 4.31 19.48 -10.73
CA GLU A 109 5.47 19.62 -9.83
C GLU A 109 5.10 20.39 -8.56
N PHE A 110 5.08 19.71 -7.40
CA PHE A 110 4.80 20.34 -6.09
C PHE A 110 5.68 19.83 -4.94
N LEU A 111 6.44 18.74 -5.12
CA LEU A 111 7.42 18.27 -4.12
C LEU A 111 8.73 19.07 -4.20
N THR A 112 8.68 20.34 -3.80
CA THR A 112 9.88 21.18 -3.61
C THR A 112 9.87 21.86 -2.25
N GLY A 113 11.06 22.24 -1.77
CA GLY A 113 11.24 22.97 -0.52
C GLY A 113 10.64 22.26 0.69
N ASN A 114 9.80 22.98 1.45
CA ASN A 114 9.27 22.48 2.72
C ASN A 114 8.27 21.32 2.56
N ALA A 115 7.54 21.28 1.43
CA ALA A 115 6.61 20.18 1.14
C ALA A 115 7.36 18.86 0.92
N TYR A 116 8.48 18.92 0.19
CA TYR A 116 9.38 17.78 0.00
C TYR A 116 9.92 17.26 1.34
N LEU A 117 10.40 18.16 2.22
CA LEU A 117 10.92 17.78 3.54
C LEU A 117 9.87 17.09 4.42
N ALA A 118 8.64 17.61 4.44
CA ALA A 118 7.54 17.00 5.21
C ALA A 118 7.20 15.59 4.70
N ILE A 119 7.09 15.40 3.38
CA ILE A 119 6.79 14.10 2.80
C ILE A 119 7.95 13.12 2.99
N SER A 120 9.19 13.58 2.84
CA SER A 120 10.39 12.75 3.08
C SER A 120 10.45 12.28 4.53
N PHE A 121 10.19 13.17 5.49
CA PHE A 121 10.17 12.82 6.91
C PHE A 121 9.08 11.79 7.24
N LEU A 122 7.88 11.95 6.66
CA LEU A 122 6.79 10.98 6.85
C LEU A 122 7.11 9.63 6.21
N ALA A 123 7.80 9.61 5.07
CA ALA A 123 8.27 8.39 4.44
C ALA A 123 9.33 7.67 5.31
N ASP A 124 10.29 8.41 5.86
CA ASP A 124 11.31 7.86 6.77
C ASP A 124 10.66 7.28 8.03
N LEU A 125 9.68 7.98 8.61
CA LEU A 125 8.89 7.48 9.73
C LEU A 125 8.16 6.17 9.37
N GLY A 126 7.54 6.12 8.19
CA GLY A 126 6.90 4.90 7.69
C GLY A 126 7.88 3.73 7.54
N GLY A 127 9.09 4.01 7.04
CA GLY A 127 10.18 3.02 6.96
C GLY A 127 10.59 2.47 8.32
N VAL A 128 10.80 3.34 9.31
CA VAL A 128 11.12 2.95 10.69
C VAL A 128 10.00 2.11 11.30
N MET A 129 8.74 2.50 11.11
CA MET A 129 7.58 1.74 11.60
C MET A 129 7.55 0.31 11.02
N ILE A 130 7.79 0.15 9.71
CA ILE A 130 7.85 -1.18 9.10
C ILE A 130 9.01 -1.99 9.65
N ILE A 131 10.21 -1.42 9.77
CA ILE A 131 11.38 -2.13 10.29
C ILE A 131 11.10 -2.66 11.70
N ILE A 132 10.59 -1.80 12.59
CA ILE A 132 10.22 -2.21 13.96
C ILE A 132 9.13 -3.28 13.93
N GLY A 133 8.09 -3.07 13.11
CA GLY A 133 7.00 -4.03 12.97
C GLY A 133 7.46 -5.41 12.51
N VAL A 134 8.36 -5.48 11.52
CA VAL A 134 8.93 -6.73 11.01
C VAL A 134 9.84 -7.40 12.03
N VAL A 135 10.68 -6.64 12.74
CA VAL A 135 11.54 -7.19 13.81
C VAL A 135 10.69 -7.81 14.91
N LEU A 136 9.64 -7.12 15.36
CA LEU A 136 8.72 -7.64 16.37
C LEU A 136 7.89 -8.83 15.86
N ALA A 137 7.60 -8.90 14.56
CA ALA A 137 6.91 -10.04 13.94
C ALA A 137 7.81 -11.29 13.83
N ALA A 138 9.13 -11.10 13.76
CA ALA A 138 10.10 -12.17 13.60
C ALA A 138 10.52 -12.82 14.93
N ILE A 139 10.24 -12.17 16.06
CA ILE A 139 10.51 -12.65 17.43
C ILE A 139 9.23 -13.24 18.02
#